data_AF-A0A9X4LA46-F1
#
_entry.id   AF-A0A9X4LA46-F1
#
_cell.length_a   1.000
_cell.length_b   1.000
_cell.length_c   1.000
_cell.angle_alpha   90.00
_cell.angle_beta   90.00
_cell.angle_gamma   90.00
#
_symmetry.space_group_name_H-M   'P 1'
#
loop_
_entity.id
_entity.type
_entity.pdbx_description
1 polymer ?
#
loop_
_entity_poly.entity_id
_entity_poly.type
_entity_poly.pdbx_seq_one_letter_code
_entity_poly.pdbx_strand_id
1 'polypeptide(L)'
;MEDCVENRVSYVEDMVEEIKKEVPITYEQQKELQSIVQSKANQFTREYYKNGIPVDMKYQNELFKKKKGQFIRAMWTRLKEYFNVPRYTAIQKVDYDRTKQFLIMIEFKDFKANELEDKSSWNIPGLL
;
A
#
# COMPACT_ATOMS: atom_id res chain seq x y z
N MET A 1 34.33 -36.87 14.86
CA MET A 1 34.25 -35.51 15.44
C MET A 1 33.66 -34.55 14.41
N GLU A 2 33.80 -34.84 13.10
CA GLU A 2 33.07 -34.20 12.00
C GLU A 2 31.53 -34.18 12.15
N ASP A 3 30.87 -35.29 12.47
CA ASP A 3 29.38 -35.37 12.50
C ASP A 3 28.70 -34.34 13.42
N CYS A 4 29.36 -33.93 14.50
CA CYS A 4 28.81 -32.97 15.46
C CYS A 4 28.97 -31.52 14.98
N VAL A 5 29.98 -31.26 14.15
CA VAL A 5 30.22 -29.95 13.52
C VAL A 5 29.25 -29.77 12.36
N GLU A 6 29.05 -30.79 11.54
CA GLU A 6 28.17 -30.75 10.37
C GLU A 6 26.69 -30.55 10.74
N ASN A 7 26.21 -31.26 11.78
CA ASN A 7 24.86 -31.04 12.33
C ASN A 7 24.68 -29.64 12.94
N ARG A 8 25.72 -29.08 13.56
CA ARG A 8 25.66 -27.71 14.11
C ARG A 8 25.64 -26.65 13.03
N VAL A 9 26.34 -26.87 11.92
CA VAL A 9 26.33 -25.96 10.77
C VAL A 9 24.97 -25.97 10.09
N SER A 10 24.38 -27.15 9.83
CA SER A 10 23.03 -27.27 9.26
C SER A 10 21.97 -26.57 10.11
N TYR A 11 21.99 -26.77 11.43
CA TYR A 11 21.04 -26.13 12.34
C TYR A 11 21.15 -24.60 12.34
N VAL A 12 22.37 -24.06 12.24
CA VAL A 12 22.61 -22.62 12.16
C VAL A 12 22.16 -22.06 10.80
N GLU A 13 22.37 -22.79 9.71
CA GLU A 13 21.90 -22.40 8.38
C GLU A 13 20.38 -22.35 8.32
N ASP A 14 19.69 -23.35 8.87
CA ASP A 14 18.22 -23.40 8.95
C ASP A 14 17.68 -22.24 9.81
N MET A 15 18.28 -21.97 10.98
CA MET A 15 17.92 -20.82 11.80
C MET A 15 18.16 -19.49 11.08
N VAL A 16 19.25 -19.35 10.32
CA VAL A 16 19.53 -18.12 9.56
C VAL A 16 18.52 -17.94 8.43
N GLU A 17 18.11 -19.00 7.76
CA GLU A 17 17.05 -19.00 6.76
C GLU A 17 15.68 -18.61 7.36
N GLU A 18 15.36 -19.08 8.56
CA GLU A 18 14.15 -18.68 9.29
C GLU A 18 14.20 -17.22 9.75
N ILE A 19 15.32 -16.77 10.34
CA ILE A 19 15.51 -15.38 10.78
C ILE A 19 15.45 -14.42 9.59
N LYS A 20 16.02 -14.78 8.43
CA LYS A 20 15.95 -13.95 7.20
C LYS A 20 14.51 -13.71 6.76
N LYS A 21 13.58 -14.63 7.04
CA LYS A 21 12.14 -14.48 6.73
C LYS A 21 11.43 -13.53 7.69
N GLU A 22 12.01 -13.22 8.85
CA GLU A 22 11.41 -12.32 9.85
C GLU A 22 11.96 -10.89 9.82
N VAL A 23 12.92 -10.59 8.93
CA VAL A 23 13.47 -9.24 8.78
C VAL A 23 12.47 -8.34 8.04
N PRO A 24 11.93 -7.28 8.69
CA PRO A 24 11.03 -6.36 8.01
C PRO A 24 11.75 -5.51 6.95
N ILE A 25 10.98 -4.97 6.01
CA ILE A 25 11.50 -4.04 5.00
C ILE A 25 12.17 -2.80 5.63
N THR A 26 13.25 -2.33 5.01
CA THR A 26 14.01 -1.16 5.49
C THR A 26 13.22 0.14 5.29
N TYR A 27 13.70 1.23 5.89
CA TYR A 27 13.08 2.55 5.74
C TYR A 27 13.09 3.04 4.27
N GLU A 28 14.17 2.78 3.53
CA GLU A 28 14.30 3.13 2.12
C GLU A 28 13.25 2.39 1.27
N GLN A 29 13.09 1.08 1.53
CA GLN A 29 12.07 0.25 0.91
C GLN A 29 10.66 0.76 1.24
N GLN A 30 10.40 1.10 2.50
CA GLN A 30 9.13 1.70 2.91
C GLN A 30 8.84 3.02 2.17
N LYS A 31 9.84 3.89 2.02
CA LYS A 31 9.72 5.16 1.29
C LYS A 31 9.43 4.95 -0.18
N GLU A 32 10.02 3.93 -0.80
CA GLU A 32 9.73 3.57 -2.19
C GLU A 32 8.27 3.10 -2.35
N LEU A 33 7.79 2.19 -1.48
CA LEU A 33 6.38 1.76 -1.50
C LEU A 33 5.41 2.93 -1.29
N GLN A 34 5.73 3.84 -0.36
CA GLN A 34 4.95 5.07 -0.16
C GLN A 34 4.90 5.93 -1.43
N SER A 35 6.03 6.10 -2.12
CA SER A 35 6.11 6.87 -3.37
C SER A 35 5.22 6.27 -4.45
N ILE A 36 5.21 4.94 -4.60
CA ILE A 36 4.35 4.22 -5.55
C ILE A 36 2.87 4.47 -5.21
N VAL A 37 2.47 4.27 -3.95
CA VAL A 37 1.08 4.49 -3.51
C VAL A 37 0.66 5.94 -3.72
N GLN A 38 1.51 6.92 -3.37
CA GLN A 38 1.21 8.34 -3.56
C GLN A 38 1.00 8.71 -5.03
N SER A 39 1.86 8.17 -5.90
CA SER A 39 1.82 8.41 -7.34
C SER A 39 0.56 7.82 -7.98
N LYS A 40 0.26 6.56 -7.65
CA LYS A 40 -0.94 5.87 -8.15
C LYS A 40 -2.23 6.47 -7.60
N ALA A 41 -2.30 6.78 -6.32
CA ALA A 41 -3.46 7.45 -5.75
C ALA A 41 -3.73 8.80 -6.41
N ASN A 42 -2.68 9.56 -6.75
CA ASN A 42 -2.82 10.81 -7.50
C ASN A 42 -3.35 10.56 -8.93
N GLN A 43 -2.83 9.55 -9.64
CA GLN A 43 -3.33 9.14 -10.96
C GLN A 43 -4.82 8.74 -10.89
N PHE A 44 -5.18 7.88 -9.94
CA PHE A 44 -6.56 7.42 -9.75
C PHE A 44 -7.51 8.55 -9.37
N THR A 45 -7.05 9.53 -8.60
CA THR A 45 -7.86 10.71 -8.29
C THR A 45 -8.14 11.57 -9.52
N ARG A 46 -7.15 11.72 -10.41
CA ARG A 46 -7.35 12.40 -11.70
C ARG A 46 -8.29 11.62 -12.60
N GLU A 47 -8.16 10.31 -12.65
CA GLU A 47 -9.05 9.44 -13.42
C GLU A 47 -10.49 9.47 -12.90
N TYR A 48 -10.67 9.47 -11.58
CA TYR A 48 -11.98 9.61 -10.93
C TYR A 48 -12.68 10.92 -11.32
N TYR A 49 -11.94 12.03 -11.32
CA TYR A 49 -12.45 13.35 -11.69
C TYR A 49 -12.20 13.75 -13.14
N LYS A 50 -11.99 12.77 -14.05
CA LYS A 50 -11.70 13.06 -15.46
C LYS A 50 -12.80 13.88 -16.15
N ASN A 51 -14.03 13.74 -15.69
CA ASN A 51 -15.20 14.45 -16.20
C ASN A 51 -15.50 15.76 -15.44
N GLY A 52 -14.58 16.20 -14.58
CA GLY A 52 -14.73 17.40 -13.75
C GLY A 52 -14.98 17.09 -12.28
N ILE A 53 -14.73 18.10 -11.45
CA ILE A 53 -14.96 18.06 -10.00
C ILE A 53 -16.25 18.85 -9.73
N PRO A 54 -17.32 18.23 -9.17
CA PRO A 54 -18.66 18.82 -9.08
C PRO A 54 -18.80 19.82 -7.92
N VAL A 55 -17.82 20.72 -7.74
CA VAL A 55 -17.85 21.77 -6.72
C VAL A 55 -17.18 23.05 -7.24
N ASP A 56 -17.48 24.18 -6.61
CA ASP A 56 -16.79 25.45 -6.85
C ASP A 56 -15.27 25.29 -6.83
N MET A 57 -14.58 26.05 -7.68
CA MET A 57 -13.11 26.01 -7.82
C MET A 57 -12.37 26.14 -6.47
N LYS A 58 -12.90 26.95 -5.53
CA LYS A 58 -12.35 27.12 -4.18
C LYS A 58 -12.30 25.83 -3.34
N TYR A 59 -13.15 24.83 -3.63
CA TYR A 59 -13.24 23.58 -2.89
C TYR A 59 -12.63 22.39 -3.65
N GLN A 60 -12.29 22.54 -4.93
CA GLN A 60 -11.78 21.45 -5.77
C GLN A 60 -10.48 20.84 -5.22
N ASN A 61 -9.56 21.68 -4.73
CA ASN A 61 -8.30 21.21 -4.14
C ASN A 61 -8.53 20.35 -2.90
N GLU A 62 -9.46 20.74 -2.02
CA GLU A 62 -9.77 19.99 -0.81
C GLU A 62 -10.46 18.67 -1.14
N LEU A 63 -11.39 18.68 -2.10
CA LEU A 63 -12.04 17.45 -2.55
C LEU A 63 -11.06 16.49 -3.22
N PHE A 64 -10.11 17.01 -4.00
CA PHE A 64 -9.04 16.23 -4.62
C PHE A 64 -8.15 15.58 -3.55
N LYS A 65 -7.70 16.35 -2.54
CA LYS A 65 -6.89 15.82 -1.42
C LYS A 65 -7.62 14.71 -0.67
N LYS A 66 -8.90 14.90 -0.34
CA LYS A 66 -9.72 13.89 0.34
C LYS A 66 -9.82 12.60 -0.48
N LYS A 67 -10.16 12.72 -1.78
CA LYS A 67 -10.28 11.58 -2.67
C LYS A 67 -8.93 10.84 -2.85
N LYS A 68 -7.82 11.58 -2.96
CA LYS A 68 -6.47 11.00 -2.95
C LYS A 68 -6.22 10.20 -1.66
N GLY A 69 -6.57 10.75 -0.50
CA GLY A 69 -6.47 10.07 0.79
C GLY A 69 -7.25 8.75 0.83
N GLN A 70 -8.42 8.69 0.21
CA GLN A 70 -9.23 7.47 0.11
C GLN A 70 -8.53 6.39 -0.73
N PHE A 71 -8.01 6.75 -1.91
CA PHE A 71 -7.24 5.81 -2.72
C PHE A 71 -6.01 5.28 -1.98
N ILE A 72 -5.28 6.15 -1.26
CA ILE A 72 -4.15 5.72 -0.42
C ILE A 72 -4.60 4.70 0.63
N ARG A 73 -5.69 4.98 1.35
CA ARG A 73 -6.22 4.08 2.39
C ARG A 73 -6.66 2.75 1.80
N ALA A 74 -7.36 2.75 0.67
CA ALA A 74 -7.84 1.56 0.00
C ALA A 74 -6.66 0.70 -0.51
N MET A 75 -5.64 1.31 -1.12
CA MET A 75 -4.42 0.61 -1.54
C MET A 75 -3.71 -0.06 -0.36
N TRP A 76 -3.53 0.63 0.75
CA TRP A 76 -2.90 0.03 1.94
C TRP A 76 -3.74 -1.08 2.57
N THR A 77 -5.06 -0.96 2.52
CA THR A 77 -5.98 -2.00 3.02
C THR A 77 -5.78 -3.29 2.23
N ARG A 78 -5.82 -3.21 0.90
CA ARG A 78 -5.61 -4.36 0.01
C ARG A 78 -4.24 -4.99 0.15
N LEU A 79 -3.19 -4.17 0.26
CA LEU A 79 -1.84 -4.67 0.47
C LEU A 79 -1.74 -5.44 1.79
N LYS A 80 -2.30 -4.90 2.88
CA LYS A 80 -2.30 -5.58 4.18
C LYS A 80 -3.08 -6.89 4.14
N GLU A 81 -4.21 -6.92 3.45
CA GLU A 81 -5.02 -8.13 3.28
C GLU A 81 -4.29 -9.17 2.44
N TYR A 82 -3.67 -8.77 1.32
CA TYR A 82 -2.93 -9.68 0.44
C TYR A 82 -1.72 -10.33 1.10
N PHE A 83 -0.95 -9.55 1.88
CA PHE A 83 0.23 -10.04 2.60
C PHE A 83 -0.08 -10.54 4.02
N ASN A 84 -1.33 -10.48 4.46
CA ASN A 84 -1.77 -10.83 5.82
C ASN A 84 -0.95 -10.14 6.93
N VAL A 85 -0.74 -8.83 6.80
CA VAL A 85 0.05 -8.02 7.74
C VAL A 85 -0.78 -6.90 8.38
N PRO A 86 -0.57 -6.57 9.66
CA PRO A 86 -1.32 -5.50 10.33
C PRO A 86 -0.95 -4.10 9.81
N ARG A 87 0.28 -3.93 9.32
CA ARG A 87 0.83 -2.66 8.81
C ARG A 87 1.78 -2.98 7.65
N TYR A 88 1.84 -2.10 6.64
CA TYR A 88 2.74 -2.33 5.49
C TYR A 88 4.23 -2.36 5.89
N THR A 89 4.60 -1.71 6.99
CA THR A 89 5.97 -1.73 7.54
C THR A 89 6.37 -3.08 8.14
N ALA A 90 5.40 -3.98 8.37
CA ALA A 90 5.63 -5.34 8.85
C ALA A 90 5.79 -6.34 7.70
N ILE A 91 5.79 -5.88 6.45
CA ILE A 91 6.15 -6.71 5.30
C ILE A 91 7.59 -7.18 5.47
N GLN A 92 7.81 -8.46 5.19
CA GLN A 92 9.12 -9.06 5.25
C GLN A 92 9.97 -8.67 4.04
N LYS A 93 11.27 -8.52 4.25
CA LYS A 93 12.21 -8.10 3.20
C LYS A 93 12.21 -9.06 2.01
N VAL A 94 11.98 -10.35 2.25
CA VAL A 94 11.83 -11.38 1.21
C VAL A 94 10.63 -11.15 0.29
N ASP A 95 9.58 -10.48 0.77
CA ASP A 95 8.35 -10.17 0.01
C ASP A 95 8.40 -8.78 -0.64
N TYR A 96 9.51 -8.05 -0.55
CA TYR A 96 9.60 -6.66 -1.00
C TYR A 96 9.27 -6.49 -2.49
N ASP A 97 9.92 -7.26 -3.36
CA ASP A 97 9.72 -7.14 -4.80
C ASP A 97 8.31 -7.56 -5.22
N ARG A 98 7.77 -8.60 -4.58
CA ARG A 98 6.38 -9.02 -4.76
C ARG A 98 5.40 -7.93 -4.32
N THR A 99 5.68 -7.24 -3.22
CA THR A 99 4.89 -6.11 -2.74
C THR A 99 4.88 -4.96 -3.75
N LYS A 100 6.06 -4.63 -4.28
CA LYS A 100 6.21 -3.59 -5.30
C LYS A 100 5.40 -3.93 -6.56
N GLN A 101 5.52 -5.16 -7.06
CA GLN A 101 4.74 -5.63 -8.21
C GLN A 101 3.23 -5.58 -7.93
N PHE A 102 2.79 -6.05 -6.76
CA PHE A 102 1.39 -6.00 -6.36
C PHE A 102 0.84 -4.56 -6.42
N LEU A 103 1.55 -3.59 -5.83
CA LEU A 103 1.15 -2.18 -5.89
C LEU A 103 1.09 -1.63 -7.31
N ILE A 104 2.04 -2.03 -8.18
CA ILE A 104 2.08 -1.62 -9.59
C ILE A 104 0.92 -2.23 -10.39
N MET A 105 0.45 -3.42 -10.03
CA MET A 105 -0.66 -4.10 -10.72
C MET A 105 -2.04 -3.61 -10.33
N ILE A 106 -2.23 -2.96 -9.17
CA ILE A 106 -3.53 -2.38 -8.79
C ILE A 106 -4.00 -1.38 -9.86
N GLU A 107 -5.18 -1.52 -10.40
CA GLU A 107 -5.76 -0.60 -11.37
C GLU A 107 -6.91 0.20 -10.76
N PHE A 108 -7.27 1.32 -11.41
CA PHE A 108 -8.40 2.14 -11.00
C PHE A 108 -9.71 1.35 -10.96
N LYS A 109 -9.91 0.45 -11.93
CA LYS A 109 -11.11 -0.41 -12.06
C LYS A 109 -11.27 -1.42 -10.92
N ASP A 110 -10.20 -1.67 -10.16
CA ASP A 110 -10.24 -2.64 -9.07
C ASP A 110 -11.02 -2.08 -7.87
N PHE A 111 -11.19 -0.76 -7.77
CA PHE A 111 -11.89 -0.10 -6.65
C PHE A 111 -13.39 -0.07 -6.84
N LYS A 112 -14.11 -0.64 -5.87
CA LYS A 112 -15.58 -0.55 -5.81
C LYS A 112 -16.00 0.82 -5.29
N ALA A 113 -17.20 1.25 -5.69
CA ALA A 113 -17.75 2.54 -5.27
C ALA A 113 -17.77 2.70 -3.75
N ASN A 114 -18.16 1.65 -3.01
CA ASN A 114 -18.21 1.67 -1.54
C ASN A 114 -16.82 1.78 -0.86
N GLU A 115 -15.74 1.35 -1.52
CA GLU A 115 -14.36 1.56 -1.03
C GLU A 115 -13.89 3.00 -1.22
N LEU A 116 -14.55 3.74 -2.12
CA LEU A 116 -14.27 5.12 -2.49
C LEU A 116 -15.37 6.10 -2.01
N GLU A 117 -16.40 5.59 -1.34
CA GLU A 117 -17.48 6.39 -0.78
C GLU A 117 -17.02 7.10 0.48
N ASP A 118 -17.46 8.34 0.63
CA ASP A 118 -17.12 9.15 1.78
C ASP A 118 -18.38 9.68 2.44
N LYS A 119 -18.59 9.32 3.71
CA LYS A 119 -19.58 9.96 4.57
C LYS A 119 -19.11 11.33 5.09
N SER A 120 -17.86 11.73 4.82
CA SER A 120 -17.24 13.00 5.23
C SER A 120 -17.06 14.04 4.10
N SER A 121 -17.40 13.70 2.86
CA SER A 121 -17.58 14.68 1.77
C SER A 121 -18.88 15.48 1.87
N TRP A 122 -19.80 15.04 2.74
CA TRP A 122 -21.13 15.64 2.99
C TRP A 122 -21.07 17.03 3.63
N ASN A 123 -19.88 17.45 4.12
CA ASN A 123 -19.67 18.76 4.73
C ASN A 123 -19.04 19.78 3.78
N ILE A 124 -18.89 19.47 2.48
CA ILE A 124 -18.40 20.45 1.49
C ILE A 124 -19.62 21.14 0.87
N PRO A 125 -19.76 22.48 1.01
CA PRO A 125 -20.85 23.21 0.36
C PRO A 125 -20.86 22.97 -1.15
N GLY A 126 -22.01 22.58 -1.70
CA GLY A 126 -22.18 22.29 -3.14
C GLY A 126 -22.09 20.82 -3.53
N LEU A 127 -21.75 19.92 -2.61
CA LEU A 127 -21.88 18.47 -2.77
C LEU A 127 -23.25 18.03 -2.21
N LEU A 128 -24.27 18.04 -3.08
CA LEU A 128 -25.59 17.44 -2.82
C LEU A 128 -25.60 15.97 -3.23
#